data_AF-A0A016URI3-F1
#
_entry.id   AF-A0A016URI3-F1
#
_cell.length_a   1.000
_cell.length_b   1.000
_cell.length_c   1.000
_cell.angle_alpha   90.00
_cell.angle_beta   90.00
_cell.angle_gamma   90.00
#
_symmetry.space_group_name_H-M   'P 1'
#
loop_
_entity.id
_entity.type
_entity.pdbx_description
1 polymer ?
#
loop_
_entity_poly.entity_id
_entity_poly.type
_entity_poly.pdbx_seq_one_letter_code
_entity_poly.pdbx_strand_id
1 'polypeptide(L)'
;MPQPLGQRPQILRPLKQSPPQLNLRDLLGPKYDCAAESFAQQHVTACNANGLPAHTHPNHKANIHVLRTVQTTPEGAIQNALSTWWSQLARFGMRSNMMFYNSEFQRGNSNVLSWSKMAWWNTIYVGCSVKHCGTYYLTACMYRPGGNHVNQHVYKVGAVCSECPKGQCDGQALCPTCYHAPSTLYGGFRASRTSLNW
;
A
#
# COMPACT_ATOMS: atom_id res chain seq x y z
N MET A 1 24.36 16.24 -40.37
CA MET A 1 23.13 16.01 -39.58
C MET A 1 23.31 14.73 -38.78
N PRO A 2 23.59 14.76 -37.48
CA PRO A 2 23.65 13.56 -36.67
C PRO A 2 22.30 13.29 -36.00
N GLN A 3 21.85 12.03 -36.08
CA GLN A 3 20.63 11.54 -35.43
C GLN A 3 20.77 11.53 -33.89
N PRO A 4 19.68 11.74 -33.12
CA PRO A 4 19.77 11.72 -31.66
C PRO A 4 19.89 10.29 -31.13
N LEU A 5 20.84 10.12 -30.22
CA LEU A 5 21.13 8.92 -29.44
C LEU A 5 19.85 8.35 -28.81
N GLY A 6 19.57 7.08 -29.11
CA GLY A 6 18.52 6.30 -28.48
C GLY A 6 18.65 6.33 -26.96
N GLN A 7 17.61 6.84 -26.31
CA GLN A 7 17.49 6.83 -24.85
C GLN A 7 17.41 5.38 -24.38
N ARG A 8 18.42 4.93 -23.64
CA ARG A 8 18.38 3.67 -22.90
C ARG A 8 17.13 3.66 -22.01
N PRO A 9 16.40 2.54 -21.92
CA PRO A 9 15.31 2.43 -20.96
C PRO A 9 15.87 2.71 -19.58
N GLN A 10 15.45 3.82 -18.98
CA GLN A 10 15.75 4.10 -17.59
C GLN A 10 15.03 3.03 -16.77
N ILE A 11 15.77 2.01 -16.36
CA ILE A 11 15.41 1.18 -15.22
C ILE A 11 15.31 2.18 -14.07
N LEU A 12 14.08 2.59 -13.76
CA LEU A 12 13.78 3.48 -12.65
C LEU A 12 14.50 2.92 -11.43
N ARG A 13 15.53 3.64 -11.00
CA ARG A 13 16.24 3.38 -9.75
C ARG A 13 15.15 3.25 -8.68
N PRO A 14 15.18 2.20 -7.85
CA PRO A 14 14.17 2.00 -6.82
C PRO A 14 14.06 3.29 -6.04
N LEU A 15 12.87 3.88 -6.06
CA LEU A 15 12.55 5.08 -5.34
C LEU A 15 13.08 4.90 -3.93
N LYS A 16 14.08 5.73 -3.58
CA LYS A 16 14.52 5.98 -2.22
C LYS A 16 13.40 6.74 -1.51
N GLN A 17 12.21 6.14 -1.47
CA GLN A 17 11.09 6.58 -0.68
C GLN A 17 11.18 5.76 0.60
N SER A 18 11.75 6.40 1.61
CA SER A 18 11.46 6.12 3.01
C SER A 18 9.95 5.90 3.15
N PRO A 19 9.47 5.05 4.09
CA PRO A 19 8.05 4.99 4.39
C PRO A 19 7.58 6.44 4.62
N PRO A 20 6.54 6.91 3.90
CA PRO A 20 6.10 8.29 4.04
C PRO A 20 5.82 8.56 5.51
N GLN A 21 6.46 9.59 6.06
CA GLN A 21 6.13 10.12 7.37
C GLN A 21 4.64 10.47 7.32
N LEU A 22 3.87 9.80 8.18
CA LEU A 22 2.42 9.68 8.09
C LEU A 22 1.75 11.01 8.50
N ASN A 23 1.66 11.98 7.58
CA ASN A 23 0.75 13.11 7.71
C ASN A 23 -0.61 12.72 7.09
N LEU A 24 -1.54 12.36 7.97
CA LEU A 24 -2.74 11.53 7.69
C LEU A 24 -3.86 12.20 6.86
N ARG A 25 -3.69 13.36 6.22
CA ARG A 25 -4.87 14.05 5.64
C ARG A 25 -4.83 14.54 4.20
N ASP A 26 -3.69 14.74 3.55
CA ASP A 26 -3.74 15.47 2.28
C ASP A 26 -3.29 14.64 1.08
N LEU A 27 -4.33 14.06 0.44
CA LEU A 27 -4.43 13.61 -0.95
C LEU A 27 -3.41 12.52 -1.42
N LEU A 28 -3.91 11.53 -2.16
CA LEU A 28 -3.17 10.69 -3.14
C LEU A 28 -2.63 9.31 -2.69
N GLY A 29 -2.90 8.87 -1.46
CA GLY A 29 -2.69 7.47 -1.00
C GLY A 29 -3.99 6.69 -0.72
N PRO A 30 -3.91 5.40 -0.31
CA PRO A 30 -5.07 4.70 0.23
C PRO A 30 -5.69 5.51 1.39
N LYS A 31 -7.01 5.66 1.35
CA LYS A 31 -7.81 6.32 2.38
C LYS A 31 -7.78 5.51 3.67
N TYR A 32 -7.59 6.20 4.79
CA TYR A 32 -7.76 5.55 6.09
C TYR A 32 -9.23 5.17 6.29
N ASP A 33 -9.51 3.93 6.68
CA ASP A 33 -10.85 3.38 6.84
C ASP A 33 -11.03 2.77 8.24
N CYS A 34 -11.98 3.31 9.01
CA CYS A 34 -12.28 2.83 10.37
C CYS A 34 -12.74 1.37 10.37
N ALA A 35 -13.38 0.89 9.30
CA ALA A 35 -13.75 -0.53 9.19
C ALA A 35 -12.51 -1.43 9.08
N ALA A 36 -11.55 -1.05 8.25
CA ALA A 36 -10.27 -1.75 8.12
C ALA A 36 -9.47 -1.71 9.43
N GLU A 37 -9.47 -0.57 10.13
CA GLU A 37 -8.84 -0.42 11.44
C GLU A 37 -9.50 -1.31 12.49
N SER A 38 -10.83 -1.39 12.53
CA SER A 38 -11.56 -2.26 13.46
C SER A 38 -11.18 -3.74 13.28
N PHE A 39 -11.08 -4.21 12.03
CA PHE A 39 -10.58 -5.56 11.76
C PHE A 39 -9.12 -5.74 12.19
N ALA A 40 -8.26 -4.74 11.96
CA ALA A 40 -6.87 -4.77 12.44
C ALA A 40 -6.80 -4.82 13.96
N GLN A 41 -7.67 -4.08 14.66
CA GLN A 41 -7.75 -4.05 16.12
C GLN A 41 -8.19 -5.40 16.68
N GLN A 42 -9.22 -6.03 16.10
CA GLN A 42 -9.63 -7.38 16.47
C GLN A 42 -8.49 -8.39 16.30
N HIS A 43 -7.70 -8.22 15.24
CA HIS A 43 -6.55 -9.06 14.94
C HIS A 43 -5.46 -8.98 16.02
N VAL A 44 -5.08 -7.77 16.42
CA VAL A 44 -4.03 -7.60 17.41
C VAL A 44 -4.52 -7.85 18.84
N THR A 45 -5.83 -7.71 19.10
CA THR A 45 -6.42 -7.85 20.45
C THR A 45 -6.18 -9.23 21.05
N ALA A 46 -6.27 -10.29 20.25
CA ALA A 46 -6.01 -11.66 20.70
C ALA A 46 -4.52 -11.96 20.92
N CYS A 47 -3.61 -11.05 20.57
CA CYS A 47 -2.17 -11.27 20.57
C CYS A 47 -1.72 -12.52 19.80
N ASN A 48 -2.51 -12.96 18.81
CA ASN A 48 -2.19 -14.13 18.00
C ASN A 48 -1.25 -13.75 16.84
N ALA A 49 0.02 -14.15 16.95
CA ALA A 49 1.03 -13.90 15.92
C ALA A 49 0.78 -14.63 14.59
N ASN A 50 -0.02 -15.70 14.59
CA ASN A 50 -0.40 -16.43 13.37
C ASN A 50 -1.53 -15.72 12.60
N GLY A 51 -2.14 -14.72 13.25
CA GLY A 51 -3.26 -13.97 12.75
C GLY A 51 -4.60 -14.68 12.77
N LEU A 52 -5.62 -13.96 12.32
CA LEU A 52 -6.99 -14.44 12.21
C LEU A 52 -7.27 -15.06 10.83
N PRO A 53 -8.18 -16.05 10.74
CA PRO A 53 -8.62 -16.61 9.46
C PRO A 53 -9.22 -15.57 8.52
N ALA A 54 -9.09 -15.75 7.21
CA ALA A 54 -9.58 -14.80 6.21
C ALA A 54 -11.08 -14.47 6.30
N HIS A 55 -11.91 -15.39 6.80
CA HIS A 55 -13.35 -15.18 6.95
C HIS A 55 -13.70 -14.13 8.02
N THR A 56 -12.78 -13.80 8.94
CA THR A 56 -13.03 -12.81 9.99
C THR A 56 -12.91 -11.37 9.51
N HIS A 57 -12.41 -11.16 8.29
CA HIS A 57 -12.19 -9.84 7.69
C HIS A 57 -12.52 -9.90 6.19
N PRO A 58 -13.82 -10.07 5.83
CA PRO A 58 -14.24 -10.25 4.45
C PRO A 58 -13.83 -9.07 3.58
N ASN A 59 -13.41 -9.35 2.34
CA ASN A 59 -12.94 -8.35 1.37
C ASN A 59 -11.71 -7.55 1.79
N HIS A 60 -11.01 -7.97 2.85
CA HIS A 60 -9.76 -7.36 3.29
C HIS A 60 -8.63 -8.38 3.17
N LYS A 61 -7.41 -7.87 2.98
CA LYS A 61 -6.18 -8.64 3.12
C LYS A 61 -5.35 -8.05 4.26
N ALA A 62 -4.67 -8.91 5.01
CA ALA A 62 -3.87 -8.50 6.15
C ALA A 62 -2.36 -8.57 5.85
N ASN A 63 -1.61 -7.62 6.40
CA ASN A 63 -0.21 -7.81 6.76
C ASN A 63 -0.09 -7.84 8.28
N ILE A 64 0.76 -8.74 8.79
CA ILE A 64 1.00 -8.94 10.23
C ILE A 64 2.49 -8.86 10.45
N HIS A 65 2.90 -8.21 11.54
CA HIS A 65 4.29 -8.08 11.94
C HIS A 65 4.45 -8.27 13.44
N VAL A 66 5.43 -9.07 13.82
CA VAL A 66 5.81 -9.29 15.22
C VAL A 66 7.16 -8.62 15.43
N LEU A 67 7.18 -7.63 16.31
CA LEU A 67 8.42 -6.97 16.75
C LEU A 67 8.73 -7.40 18.18
N ARG A 68 9.83 -8.14 18.38
CA ARG A 68 10.27 -8.59 19.71
C ARG A 68 10.99 -7.51 20.52
N THR A 69 11.45 -6.44 19.88
CA THR A 69 12.00 -5.27 20.57
C THR A 69 10.86 -4.50 21.23
N VAL A 70 10.75 -4.58 22.55
CA VAL A 70 9.70 -3.92 23.33
C VAL A 70 10.13 -2.56 23.89
N GLN A 71 11.42 -2.24 23.86
CA GLN A 71 11.94 -0.91 24.20
C GLN A 71 11.69 0.09 23.06
N THR A 72 10.42 0.27 22.70
CA THR A 72 9.95 1.19 21.66
C THR A 72 8.52 1.61 21.96
N THR A 73 7.95 2.50 21.15
CA THR A 73 6.54 2.92 21.27
C THR A 73 5.67 2.17 20.26
N PRO A 74 4.32 2.19 20.40
CA PRO A 74 3.42 1.70 19.35
C PRO A 74 3.71 2.32 17.98
N GLU A 75 4.06 3.61 17.94
CA GLU A 75 4.46 4.33 16.71
C GLU A 75 5.75 3.76 16.13
N GLY A 76 6.75 3.50 16.96
CA GLY A 76 7.98 2.82 16.54
C GLY A 76 7.73 1.40 16.01
N ALA A 77 6.82 0.67 16.63
CA ALA A 77 6.45 -0.68 16.22
C ALA A 77 5.74 -0.71 14.85
N ILE A 78 4.81 0.21 14.58
CA ILE A 78 4.19 0.32 13.25
C ILE A 78 5.18 0.83 12.19
N GLN A 79 6.04 1.79 12.51
CA GLN A 79 7.09 2.24 11.58
C GLN A 79 8.03 1.09 11.21
N ASN A 80 8.40 0.25 12.19
CA ASN A 80 9.20 -0.95 11.95
C ASN A 80 8.48 -1.96 11.05
N ALA A 81 7.18 -2.20 11.28
CA ALA A 81 6.36 -3.08 10.45
C ALA A 81 6.29 -2.59 8.99
N LEU A 82 5.94 -1.32 8.79
CA LEU A 82 5.82 -0.70 7.47
C LEU A 82 7.16 -0.75 6.70
N SER A 83 8.26 -0.40 7.38
CA SER A 83 9.61 -0.48 6.79
C SER A 83 9.99 -1.92 6.43
N THR A 84 9.70 -2.88 7.31
CA THR A 84 9.99 -4.30 7.08
C THR A 84 9.26 -4.80 5.84
N TRP A 85 7.95 -4.58 5.76
CA TRP A 85 7.15 -5.01 4.62
C TRP A 85 7.59 -4.32 3.33
N TRP A 86 7.78 -3.00 3.34
CA TRP A 86 8.20 -2.25 2.16
C TRP A 86 9.57 -2.70 1.63
N SER A 87 10.51 -3.03 2.52
CA SER A 87 11.85 -3.47 2.16
C SER A 87 11.90 -4.79 1.38
N GLN A 88 10.83 -5.59 1.38
CA GLN A 88 10.82 -6.89 0.72
C GLN A 88 11.14 -6.79 -0.79
N LEU A 89 10.63 -5.77 -1.47
CA LEU A 89 10.94 -5.57 -2.89
C LEU A 89 12.44 -5.39 -3.11
N ALA A 90 13.07 -4.50 -2.36
CA ALA A 90 14.49 -4.21 -2.50
C ALA A 90 15.37 -5.42 -2.14
N ARG A 91 14.93 -6.25 -1.19
CA ARG A 91 15.67 -7.41 -0.70
C ARG A 91 15.53 -8.64 -1.58
N PHE A 92 14.33 -8.89 -2.10
CA PHE A 92 14.01 -10.16 -2.74
C PHE A 92 13.64 -10.01 -4.21
N GLY A 93 13.31 -8.81 -4.66
CA GLY A 93 12.94 -8.53 -6.04
C GLY A 93 11.60 -9.15 -6.46
N MET A 94 11.06 -8.63 -7.55
CA MET A 94 9.95 -9.19 -8.30
C MET A 94 10.27 -9.05 -9.79
N ARG A 95 9.55 -9.78 -10.65
CA ARG A 95 9.61 -9.62 -12.10
C ARG A 95 9.40 -8.16 -12.51
N SER A 96 10.13 -7.72 -13.54
CA SER A 96 10.10 -6.32 -14.01
C SER A 96 8.73 -5.86 -14.51
N ASN A 97 7.87 -6.78 -14.95
CA ASN A 97 6.49 -6.48 -15.34
C ASN A 97 5.52 -6.46 -14.17
N MET A 98 5.96 -6.68 -12.92
CA MET A 98 5.12 -6.65 -11.71
C MET A 98 3.96 -7.65 -11.71
N MET A 99 4.06 -8.74 -12.47
CA MET A 99 3.06 -9.81 -12.44
C MET A 99 3.17 -10.66 -11.17
N PHE A 100 2.04 -10.81 -10.46
CA PHE A 100 1.93 -11.61 -9.26
C PHE A 100 1.50 -13.04 -9.60
N TYR A 101 2.46 -13.97 -9.71
CA TYR A 101 2.18 -15.38 -9.98
C TYR A 101 2.00 -16.19 -8.69
N ASN A 102 1.41 -17.38 -8.81
CA ASN A 102 1.27 -18.30 -7.67
C ASN A 102 2.63 -18.68 -7.04
N SER A 103 3.71 -18.67 -7.83
CA SER A 103 5.08 -18.89 -7.35
C SER A 103 5.48 -17.89 -6.25
N GLU A 104 4.90 -16.68 -6.22
CA GLU A 104 5.20 -15.69 -5.18
C GLU A 104 4.80 -16.16 -3.78
N PHE A 105 3.74 -16.98 -3.67
CA PHE A 105 3.36 -17.62 -2.40
C PHE A 105 4.31 -18.73 -1.95
N GLN A 106 5.10 -19.28 -2.88
CA GLN A 106 5.98 -20.43 -2.64
C GLN A 106 7.41 -20.01 -2.25
N ARG A 107 7.69 -18.70 -2.18
CA ARG A 107 9.03 -18.15 -1.93
C ARG A 107 9.51 -18.23 -0.48
N GLY A 108 8.72 -18.81 0.44
CA GLY A 108 9.09 -18.95 1.84
C GLY A 108 9.47 -17.62 2.49
N ASN A 109 10.62 -17.55 3.17
CA ASN A 109 11.09 -16.33 3.85
C ASN A 109 11.58 -15.22 2.91
N SER A 110 11.82 -15.52 1.63
CA SER A 110 12.29 -14.56 0.62
C SER A 110 11.15 -14.09 -0.28
N ASN A 111 9.97 -13.91 0.31
CA ASN A 111 8.76 -13.51 -0.39
C ASN A 111 8.55 -11.98 -0.36
N VAL A 112 7.71 -11.51 -1.27
CA VAL A 112 7.33 -10.09 -1.43
C VAL A 112 5.86 -9.84 -1.08
N LEU A 113 5.23 -10.78 -0.36
CA LEU A 113 3.79 -10.82 -0.14
C LEU A 113 3.27 -9.62 0.64
N SER A 114 4.06 -9.04 1.54
CA SER A 114 3.63 -7.90 2.34
C SER A 114 3.79 -6.60 1.57
N TRP A 115 4.94 -6.43 0.91
CA TRP A 115 5.18 -5.32 -0.01
C TRP A 115 4.10 -5.26 -1.08
N SER A 116 3.78 -6.38 -1.73
CA SER A 116 2.85 -6.39 -2.85
C SER A 116 1.43 -6.00 -2.44
N LYS A 117 0.99 -6.28 -1.20
CA LYS A 117 -0.29 -5.76 -0.68
C LYS A 117 -0.28 -4.25 -0.48
N MET A 118 0.84 -3.70 0.00
CA MET A 118 1.00 -2.26 0.19
C MET A 118 1.02 -1.51 -1.15
N ALA A 119 1.72 -2.06 -2.14
CA ALA A 119 1.89 -1.44 -3.46
C ALA A 119 0.77 -1.77 -4.45
N TRP A 120 -0.28 -2.47 -4.01
CA TRP A 120 -1.31 -2.99 -4.90
C TRP A 120 -2.18 -1.86 -5.47
N TRP A 121 -2.21 -1.72 -6.80
CA TRP A 121 -2.70 -0.53 -7.50
C TRP A 121 -4.16 -0.13 -7.21
N ASN A 122 -5.03 -1.10 -6.95
CA ASN A 122 -6.45 -0.84 -6.67
C ASN A 122 -6.79 -0.89 -5.17
N THR A 123 -5.79 -0.97 -4.28
CA THR A 123 -6.04 -0.83 -2.84
C THR A 123 -6.38 0.61 -2.54
N ILE A 124 -7.62 0.84 -2.10
CA ILE A 124 -8.15 2.18 -1.83
C ILE A 124 -8.20 2.45 -0.33
N TYR A 125 -8.38 1.43 0.50
CA TYR A 125 -8.60 1.60 1.93
C TYR A 125 -7.55 0.86 2.74
N VAL A 126 -7.07 1.50 3.80
CA VAL A 126 -6.14 0.93 4.77
C VAL A 126 -6.57 1.26 6.20
N GLY A 127 -6.35 0.35 7.12
CA GLY A 127 -6.47 0.60 8.55
C GLY A 127 -5.52 -0.30 9.32
N CYS A 128 -4.85 0.24 10.34
CA CYS A 128 -3.81 -0.48 11.06
C CYS A 128 -4.05 -0.41 12.56
N SER A 129 -3.57 -1.42 13.28
CA SER A 129 -3.59 -1.44 14.73
C SER A 129 -2.32 -2.08 15.27
N VAL A 130 -1.89 -1.62 16.44
CA VAL A 130 -0.73 -2.12 17.16
C VAL A 130 -1.14 -2.46 18.58
N LYS A 131 -0.71 -3.61 19.08
CA LYS A 131 -0.85 -3.98 20.49
C LYS A 131 0.47 -4.44 21.07
N HIS A 132 0.78 -3.97 22.27
CA HIS A 132 1.83 -4.56 23.10
C HIS A 132 1.30 -5.83 23.77
N CYS A 133 1.92 -6.97 23.49
CA CYS A 133 1.52 -8.29 23.96
C CYS A 133 2.43 -8.82 25.09
N GLY A 134 3.09 -7.90 25.81
CA GLY A 134 4.00 -8.21 26.92
C GLY A 134 5.45 -8.38 26.48
N THR A 135 5.73 -9.37 25.64
CA THR A 135 7.10 -9.69 25.17
C THR A 135 7.36 -9.31 23.71
N TYR A 136 6.35 -8.78 23.02
CA TYR A 136 6.44 -8.30 21.64
C TYR A 136 5.33 -7.30 21.35
N TYR A 137 5.52 -6.49 20.32
CA TYR A 137 4.46 -5.76 19.64
C TYR A 137 3.92 -6.58 18.49
N LEU A 138 2.59 -6.63 18.36
CA LEU A 138 1.88 -7.18 17.22
C LEU A 138 1.25 -6.02 16.45
N THR A 139 1.62 -5.90 15.18
CA THR A 139 1.07 -4.91 14.25
C THR A 139 0.29 -5.63 13.17
N ALA A 140 -0.94 -5.18 12.92
CA ALA A 140 -1.74 -5.63 11.79
C ALA A 140 -2.18 -4.43 10.94
N CYS A 141 -2.10 -4.56 9.61
CA CYS A 141 -2.69 -3.61 8.67
C CYS A 141 -3.61 -4.35 7.72
N MET A 142 -4.81 -3.82 7.54
CA MET A 142 -5.86 -4.34 6.66
C MET A 142 -5.96 -3.47 5.41
N TYR A 143 -6.13 -4.11 4.24
CA TYR A 143 -6.20 -3.46 2.93
C TYR A 143 -7.48 -3.89 2.20
N ARG A 144 -8.23 -2.94 1.63
CA ARG A 144 -9.45 -3.20 0.84
C ARG A 144 -9.44 -2.44 -0.50
N PRO A 145 -9.85 -3.07 -1.63
CA PRO A 145 -10.19 -4.50 -1.83
C PRO A 145 -9.04 -5.48 -1.50
N GLY A 146 -7.83 -4.96 -1.34
CA GLY A 146 -6.64 -5.76 -1.04
C GLY A 146 -6.01 -6.31 -2.31
N GLY A 147 -4.86 -6.98 -2.13
CA GLY A 147 -4.03 -7.42 -3.25
C GLY A 147 -3.65 -8.89 -3.24
N ASN A 148 -2.55 -9.18 -3.93
CA ASN A 148 -1.97 -10.52 -4.14
C ASN A 148 -2.91 -11.47 -4.88
N HIS A 149 -3.66 -10.93 -5.85
CA HIS A 149 -4.44 -11.75 -6.76
C HIS A 149 -3.51 -12.40 -7.78
N VAL A 150 -3.57 -13.73 -7.87
CA VAL A 150 -2.76 -14.51 -8.81
C VAL A 150 -3.11 -14.10 -10.25
N ASN A 151 -2.08 -14.02 -11.09
CA ASN A 151 -2.17 -13.62 -12.50
C ASN A 151 -2.67 -12.18 -12.70
N GLN A 152 -2.47 -11.32 -11.70
CA GLN A 152 -2.70 -9.88 -11.82
C GLN A 152 -1.40 -9.10 -11.59
N HIS A 153 -1.35 -7.89 -12.12
CA HIS A 153 -0.23 -6.98 -11.91
C HIS A 153 -0.37 -6.31 -10.54
N VAL A 154 0.71 -6.22 -9.76
CA VAL A 154 0.75 -5.42 -8.52
C VAL A 154 0.45 -3.96 -8.84
N TYR A 155 1.07 -3.44 -9.89
CA TYR A 155 0.71 -2.19 -10.55
C TYR A 155 1.17 -2.24 -12.01
N LYS A 156 0.58 -1.41 -12.85
CA LYS A 156 1.01 -1.29 -14.24
C LYS A 156 2.34 -0.57 -14.33
N VAL A 157 3.26 -1.15 -15.09
CA VAL A 157 4.55 -0.52 -15.39
C VAL A 157 4.35 0.44 -16.55
N GLY A 158 4.75 1.70 -16.35
CA GLY A 158 4.59 2.75 -17.35
C GLY A 158 5.36 4.01 -16.97
N ALA A 159 5.31 5.01 -17.83
CA ALA A 159 5.84 6.31 -17.50
C ALA A 159 5.04 6.91 -16.34
N VAL A 160 5.73 7.55 -15.40
CA VAL A 160 5.11 8.24 -14.28
C VAL A 160 4.05 9.20 -14.80
N CYS A 161 2.87 9.19 -14.17
CA CYS A 161 1.72 10.01 -14.54
C CYS A 161 1.07 9.75 -15.91
N SER A 162 1.54 8.79 -16.72
CA SER A 162 1.07 8.65 -18.11
C SER A 162 -0.38 8.20 -18.22
N GLU A 163 -0.89 7.51 -17.20
CA GLU A 163 -2.29 7.10 -17.11
C GLU A 163 -3.13 8.03 -16.19
N CYS A 164 -2.54 9.10 -15.63
CA CYS A 164 -3.33 10.08 -14.88
C CYS A 164 -4.15 10.95 -15.84
N PRO A 165 -5.36 11.39 -15.45
CA PRO A 165 -6.06 12.45 -16.17
C PRO A 165 -5.17 13.70 -16.28
N LYS A 166 -5.29 14.44 -17.39
CA LYS A 166 -4.44 15.62 -17.65
C LYS A 166 -4.49 16.60 -16.48
N GLY A 167 -3.31 16.99 -15.99
CA GLY A 167 -3.15 17.95 -14.89
C GLY A 167 -3.50 17.39 -13.50
N GLN A 168 -3.71 16.07 -13.39
CA GLN A 168 -4.02 15.38 -12.14
C GLN A 168 -2.90 14.42 -11.74
N CYS A 169 -1.64 14.75 -12.01
CA CYS A 169 -0.55 14.08 -11.33
C CYS A 169 -0.01 15.02 -10.27
N ASP A 170 0.11 14.53 -9.05
CA ASP A 170 0.66 15.33 -7.96
C ASP A 170 2.19 15.45 -8.04
N GLY A 171 2.75 16.25 -7.14
CA GLY A 171 4.20 16.36 -6.98
C GLY A 171 4.89 15.09 -6.42
N GLN A 172 4.12 14.06 -6.06
CA GLN A 172 4.59 12.79 -5.53
C GLN A 172 4.49 11.65 -6.55
N ALA A 173 4.19 11.95 -7.82
CA ALA A 173 4.04 10.99 -8.91
C ALA A 173 2.82 10.04 -8.80
N LEU A 174 1.75 10.48 -8.13
CA LEU A 174 0.51 9.74 -7.92
C LEU A 174 -0.69 10.40 -8.62
N CYS A 175 -1.63 9.56 -9.08
CA CYS A 175 -2.92 10.02 -9.62
C CYS A 175 -3.97 10.09 -8.49
N PRO A 176 -4.85 11.11 -8.44
CA PRO A 176 -5.94 11.16 -7.49
C PRO A 176 -7.00 10.10 -7.84
N THR A 177 -7.44 9.35 -6.84
CA THR A 177 -8.37 8.20 -7.01
C THR A 177 -9.83 8.59 -7.27
N CYS A 178 -10.11 9.76 -7.84
CA CYS A 178 -11.49 10.23 -8.01
C CYS A 178 -11.93 10.20 -9.48
N TYR A 179 -11.93 9.04 -10.16
CA TYR A 179 -12.63 8.96 -11.47
C TYR A 179 -13.22 7.58 -11.87
N HIS A 180 -13.24 6.58 -10.99
CA HIS A 180 -13.93 5.30 -11.29
C HIS A 180 -14.99 4.90 -10.25
N ALA A 181 -15.78 5.86 -9.78
CA ALA A 181 -17.14 5.53 -9.35
C ALA A 181 -18.01 5.49 -10.63
N PRO A 182 -18.71 4.38 -10.94
CA PRO A 182 -19.64 4.36 -12.06
C PRO A 182 -20.65 5.50 -11.91
N SER A 183 -20.79 6.30 -12.96
CA SER A 183 -21.52 7.56 -13.04
C SER A 183 -23.05 7.43 -12.94
N THR A 184 -23.58 6.33 -12.41
CA THR A 184 -25.01 6.03 -12.42
C THR A 184 -25.74 6.30 -11.11
N LEU A 185 -25.10 6.79 -10.04
CA LEU A 185 -25.79 6.89 -8.74
C LEU A 185 -25.97 8.27 -8.10
N TYR A 186 -25.31 9.34 -8.52
CA TYR A 186 -25.63 10.67 -7.98
C TYR A 186 -25.52 11.77 -9.02
N GLY A 187 -26.65 12.40 -9.30
CA GLY A 187 -26.74 13.60 -10.12
C GLY A 187 -25.92 14.74 -9.51
N GLY A 188 -25.22 15.45 -10.40
CA GLY A 188 -24.86 16.86 -10.29
C GLY A 188 -24.26 17.33 -8.97
N PHE A 189 -22.95 17.17 -8.78
CA PHE A 189 -22.17 18.17 -8.05
C PHE A 189 -20.93 18.57 -8.86
N ARG A 190 -21.02 19.75 -9.48
CA ARG A 190 -19.85 20.52 -9.94
C ARG A 190 -19.13 21.02 -8.69
N ALA A 191 -17.96 20.47 -8.37
CA ALA A 191 -17.05 21.11 -7.43
C ALA A 191 -16.39 22.30 -8.16
N SER A 192 -16.97 23.50 -8.01
CA SER A 192 -16.30 24.75 -8.37
C SER A 192 -15.13 24.97 -7.43
N ARG A 193 -13.96 25.22 -8.01
CA ARG A 193 -12.77 25.71 -7.31
C ARG A 193 -13.06 27.13 -6.81
N THR A 194 -13.15 27.32 -5.50
CA THR A 194 -12.91 28.61 -4.87
C THR A 194 -11.77 28.46 -3.89
N SER A 195 -10.63 29.03 -4.29
CA SER A 195 -9.49 29.35 -3.44
C SER A 195 -9.94 30.26 -2.30
N LEU A 196 -9.62 29.88 -1.06
CA LEU A 196 -9.65 30.80 0.08
C LEU A 196 -8.24 30.86 0.66
N ASN A 197 -7.65 32.04 0.53
CA ASN A 197 -6.48 32.49 1.26
C ASN A 197 -6.91 32.76 2.71
N TRP A 198 -6.16 32.23 3.68
CA TRP A 198 -5.90 32.83 4.99
C TRP A 198 -4.52 32.37 5.46
#